data_AF-A0A9Q9ATF6-F1
#
_entry.id   AF-A0A9Q9ATF6-F1
#
_cell.length_a   1.000
_cell.length_b   1.000
_cell.length_c   1.000
_cell.angle_alpha   90.00
_cell.angle_beta   90.00
_cell.angle_gamma   90.00
#
_symmetry.space_group_name_H-M   'P 1'
#
loop_
_entity.id
_entity.type
_entity.pdbx_description
1 polymer ?
#
loop_
_entity_poly.entity_id
_entity_poly.type
_entity_poly.pdbx_seq_one_letter_code
_entity_poly.pdbx_strand_id
1 'polypeptide(L)'
;MATTPAGTNAGLFTVSSKITDQRLSEVAYNEWYEQRHIPDTFKTSGMAEAYRWKALNPEAERPFLNVYPLQDVAFLGSDEFETIPIDDGQLPGSGRIFDLVEFDTRCYRPVQSFEHKAFPASEAAFAVFAECTPIDGDEYRRWCEEEHFAAISKMSTWLRSEHYSLVFATVNMRSIEDQGPGVASR
;
A
#
# COMPACT_ATOMS: atom_id res chain seq x y z
N MET A 1 -16.43 -14.81 10.57
CA MET A 1 -17.60 -14.39 9.75
C MET A 1 -17.07 -13.33 8.83
N ALA A 2 -17.20 -13.50 7.53
CA ALA A 2 -16.79 -12.49 6.56
C ALA A 2 -17.69 -11.25 6.73
N THR A 3 -17.07 -10.07 6.78
CA THR A 3 -17.76 -8.78 6.79
C THR A 3 -17.44 -8.03 5.51
N THR A 4 -18.45 -7.42 4.90
CA THR A 4 -18.26 -6.48 3.80
C THR A 4 -17.85 -5.13 4.41
N PRO A 5 -16.71 -4.53 4.00
CA PRO A 5 -16.31 -3.22 4.51
C PRO A 5 -17.33 -2.13 4.15
N ALA A 6 -17.55 -1.20 5.07
CA ALA A 6 -18.52 -0.11 4.90
C ALA A 6 -17.94 1.03 4.05
N GLY A 7 -18.71 1.50 3.05
CA GLY A 7 -18.38 2.59 2.14
C GLY A 7 -18.57 2.15 0.68
N THR A 8 -19.44 2.82 -0.10
CA THR A 8 -19.80 2.36 -1.45
C THR A 8 -18.66 2.46 -2.47
N ASN A 9 -17.55 3.14 -2.15
CA ASN A 9 -16.35 3.20 -2.99
C ASN A 9 -15.03 3.19 -2.19
N ALA A 10 -15.02 2.57 -1.00
CA ALA A 10 -13.83 2.47 -0.17
C ALA A 10 -12.71 1.67 -0.85
N GLY A 11 -11.47 1.89 -0.42
CA GLY A 11 -10.31 1.21 -1.00
C GLY A 11 -9.07 1.23 -0.12
N LEU A 12 -8.00 0.65 -0.66
CA LEU A 12 -6.67 0.62 -0.05
C LEU A 12 -5.67 1.19 -1.06
N PHE A 13 -5.01 2.28 -0.72
CA PHE A 13 -3.91 2.82 -1.50
C PHE A 13 -2.58 2.41 -0.88
N THR A 14 -1.74 1.76 -1.68
CA THR A 14 -0.45 1.26 -1.22
C THR A 14 0.68 1.86 -2.04
N VAL A 15 1.79 2.15 -1.37
CA VAL A 15 2.99 2.70 -2.00
C VAL A 15 4.19 1.89 -1.54
N SER A 16 4.63 0.96 -2.40
CA SER A 16 5.87 0.22 -2.22
C SER A 16 7.03 1.01 -2.82
N SER A 17 8.18 1.06 -2.16
CA SER A 17 9.25 1.97 -2.59
C SER A 17 10.65 1.45 -2.36
N LYS A 18 11.57 1.95 -3.20
CA LYS A 18 13.00 1.65 -3.19
C LYS A 18 13.78 2.93 -3.42
N ILE A 19 14.71 3.25 -2.52
CA ILE A 19 15.67 4.34 -2.74
C ILE A 19 16.61 3.92 -3.86
N THR A 20 16.71 4.74 -4.90
CA THR A 20 17.52 4.45 -6.10
C THR A 20 18.73 5.37 -6.22
N ASP A 21 18.75 6.49 -5.49
CA ASP A 21 19.86 7.44 -5.48
C ASP A 21 20.59 7.46 -4.13
N GLN A 22 21.92 7.32 -4.18
CA GLN A 22 22.78 7.25 -3.00
C GLN A 22 22.85 8.55 -2.19
N ARG A 23 22.40 9.68 -2.75
CA ARG A 23 22.36 10.96 -2.04
C ARG A 23 21.29 10.99 -0.95
N LEU A 24 20.27 10.14 -1.06
CA LEU A 24 19.22 10.02 -0.05
C LEU A 24 19.50 8.82 0.85
N SER A 25 19.76 9.06 2.14
CA SER A 25 19.88 7.98 3.12
C SER A 25 18.50 7.46 3.52
N GLU A 26 18.43 6.23 4.02
CA GLU A 26 17.20 5.69 4.59
C GLU A 26 16.66 6.58 5.74
N VAL A 27 17.54 7.11 6.58
CA VAL A 27 17.14 7.99 7.69
C VAL A 27 16.46 9.25 7.16
N ALA A 28 17.08 9.94 6.19
CA ALA A 28 16.50 11.14 5.59
C ALA A 28 15.19 10.84 4.85
N TYR A 29 15.09 9.66 4.21
CA TYR A 29 13.86 9.21 3.57
C TYR A 29 12.73 8.98 4.57
N ASN A 30 13.03 8.37 5.72
CA ASN A 30 12.07 8.17 6.79
C ASN A 30 11.62 9.50 7.43
N GLU A 31 12.57 10.40 7.70
CA GLU A 31 12.28 11.73 8.22
C GLU A 31 11.38 12.54 7.28
N TRP A 32 11.66 12.51 5.97
CA TRP A 32 10.81 13.15 4.97
C TRP A 32 9.37 12.61 5.02
N TYR A 33 9.20 11.29 5.06
CA TYR A 33 7.88 10.67 5.16
C TYR A 33 7.13 11.10 6.43
N GLU A 34 7.77 10.96 7.58
CA GLU A 34 7.14 11.11 8.89
C GLU A 34 6.89 12.58 9.27
N GLN A 35 7.79 13.49 8.88
CA GLN A 35 7.74 14.88 9.31
C GLN A 35 7.17 15.83 8.25
N ARG A 36 7.07 15.39 6.99
CA ARG A 36 6.60 16.23 5.86
C ARG A 36 5.44 15.58 5.14
N HIS A 37 5.72 14.47 4.43
CA HIS A 37 4.81 13.94 3.44
C HIS A 37 3.52 13.39 4.06
N ILE A 38 3.60 12.57 5.12
CA ILE A 38 2.40 12.08 5.82
C ILE A 38 1.58 13.23 6.42
N PRO A 39 2.18 14.19 7.17
CA PRO A 39 1.46 15.39 7.61
C PRO A 39 0.76 16.15 6.48
N ASP A 40 1.38 16.27 5.31
CA ASP A 40 0.76 16.90 4.14
C ASP A 40 -0.40 16.08 3.57
N THR A 41 -0.28 14.74 3.50
CA THR A 41 -1.39 13.87 3.09
C THR A 41 -2.61 14.02 4.00
N PHE A 42 -2.40 14.18 5.32
CA PHE A 42 -3.48 14.36 6.29
C PHE A 42 -4.13 15.74 6.28
N LYS A 43 -3.57 16.71 5.55
CA LYS A 43 -4.25 17.98 5.29
C LYS A 43 -5.36 17.85 4.25
N THR A 44 -5.36 16.77 3.47
CA THR A 44 -6.38 16.49 2.47
C THR A 44 -7.62 15.85 3.09
N SER A 45 -8.73 15.87 2.36
CA SER A 45 -9.98 15.24 2.77
C SER A 45 -10.01 13.71 2.59
N GLY A 46 -9.11 13.16 1.77
CA GLY A 46 -9.20 11.76 1.33
C GLY A 46 -8.42 10.74 2.16
N MET A 47 -7.47 11.18 3.00
CA MET A 47 -6.60 10.30 3.78
C MET A 47 -6.54 10.74 5.25
N ALA A 48 -7.05 9.88 6.14
CA ALA A 48 -7.06 10.14 7.59
C ALA A 48 -6.09 9.24 8.37
N GLU A 49 -5.61 8.17 7.76
CA GLU A 49 -4.75 7.16 8.37
C GLU A 49 -3.62 6.77 7.41
N ALA A 50 -2.45 6.49 7.96
CA ALA A 50 -1.30 5.99 7.22
C ALA A 50 -0.56 4.97 8.08
N TYR A 51 -0.22 3.84 7.48
CA TYR A 51 0.59 2.79 8.10
C TYR A 51 1.87 2.63 7.30
N ARG A 52 3.01 2.59 7.99
CA ARG A 52 4.32 2.51 7.35
C ARG A 52 5.05 1.28 7.85
N TRP A 53 5.53 0.48 6.90
CA TRP A 53 6.17 -0.80 7.16
C TRP A 53 7.54 -0.85 6.49
N LYS A 54 8.45 -1.55 7.16
CA LYS A 54 9.73 -1.95 6.58
C LYS A 54 9.78 -3.46 6.49
N ALA A 55 10.23 -3.97 5.34
CA ALA A 55 10.44 -5.39 5.13
C ALA A 55 11.46 -5.94 6.13
N LEU A 56 11.18 -7.12 6.68
CA LEU A 56 12.13 -7.85 7.53
C LEU A 56 13.31 -8.39 6.74
N ASN A 57 13.10 -8.71 5.45
CA ASN A 57 14.17 -9.11 4.55
C ASN A 57 14.92 -7.85 4.05
N PRO A 58 16.21 -7.67 4.40
CA PRO A 58 16.98 -6.53 3.93
C PRO A 58 17.25 -6.54 2.42
N GLU A 59 17.08 -7.69 1.75
CA GLU A 59 17.26 -7.85 0.31
C GLU A 59 15.95 -7.68 -0.48
N ALA A 60 14.84 -7.33 0.19
CA ALA A 60 13.58 -7.05 -0.49
C ALA A 60 13.77 -5.94 -1.54
N GLU A 61 13.28 -6.16 -2.77
CA GLU A 61 13.47 -5.21 -3.87
C GLU A 61 12.91 -3.83 -3.54
N ARG A 62 11.73 -3.79 -2.91
CA ARG A 62 11.08 -2.59 -2.38
C ARG A 62 10.90 -2.73 -0.87
N PRO A 63 11.88 -2.31 -0.06
CA PRO A 63 11.89 -2.61 1.37
C PRO A 63 10.91 -1.77 2.20
N PHE A 64 10.26 -0.74 1.63
CA PHE A 64 9.32 0.11 2.36
C PHE A 64 7.93 0.04 1.74
N LEU A 65 6.90 0.01 2.59
CA LEU A 65 5.49 0.00 2.21
C LEU A 65 4.74 1.04 3.03
N ASN A 66 4.02 1.94 2.35
CA ASN A 66 3.01 2.80 2.98
C ASN A 66 1.62 2.31 2.58
N VAL A 67 0.68 2.36 3.51
CA VAL A 67 -0.70 1.92 3.32
C VAL A 67 -1.64 3.00 3.83
N TYR A 68 -2.55 3.44 2.97
CA TYR A 68 -3.55 4.46 3.23
C TYR A 68 -4.94 3.85 2.98
N PRO A 69 -5.72 3.54 4.02
CA PRO A 69 -7.14 3.26 3.86
C PRO A 69 -7.85 4.48 3.26
N LEU A 70 -8.69 4.24 2.25
CA LEU A 70 -9.47 5.27 1.57
C LEU A 70 -10.96 5.07 1.82
N GLN A 71 -11.65 6.17 2.11
CA GLN A 71 -13.12 6.19 2.14
C GLN A 71 -13.71 6.19 0.72
N ASP A 72 -12.99 6.78 -0.24
CA ASP A 72 -13.38 6.86 -1.64
C ASP A 72 -12.16 6.77 -2.56
N VAL A 73 -12.06 5.73 -3.39
CA VAL A 73 -10.96 5.57 -4.35
C VAL A 73 -10.92 6.68 -5.41
N ALA A 74 -12.04 7.38 -5.66
CA ALA A 74 -12.09 8.49 -6.61
C ALA A 74 -11.22 9.68 -6.18
N PHE A 75 -10.91 9.79 -4.88
CA PHE A 75 -10.00 10.82 -4.36
C PHE A 75 -8.65 10.83 -5.07
N LEU A 76 -8.11 9.66 -5.44
CA LEU A 76 -6.79 9.54 -6.08
C LEU A 76 -6.73 10.16 -7.49
N GLY A 77 -7.88 10.46 -8.10
CA GLY A 77 -7.98 11.16 -9.39
C GLY A 77 -8.48 12.60 -9.26
N SER A 78 -8.50 13.16 -8.05
CA SER A 78 -8.99 14.52 -7.79
C SER A 78 -7.87 15.56 -7.82
N ASP A 79 -8.23 16.80 -8.14
CA ASP A 79 -7.33 17.96 -8.06
C ASP A 79 -6.71 18.11 -6.65
N GLU A 80 -7.46 17.74 -5.60
CA GLU A 80 -6.97 17.81 -4.22
C GLU A 80 -5.81 16.85 -3.97
N PHE A 81 -5.87 15.63 -4.51
CA PHE A 81 -4.79 14.65 -4.39
C PHE A 81 -3.50 15.16 -5.08
N GLU A 82 -3.63 15.85 -6.21
CA GLU A 82 -2.49 16.44 -6.93
C GLU A 82 -1.81 17.58 -6.14
N THR A 83 -2.47 18.14 -5.12
CA THR A 83 -1.86 19.18 -4.27
C THR A 83 -0.87 18.64 -3.24
N ILE A 84 -0.82 17.32 -3.02
CA ILE A 84 0.10 16.71 -2.06
C ILE A 84 1.54 16.94 -2.54
N PRO A 85 2.39 17.64 -1.75
CA PRO A 85 3.76 17.93 -2.16
C PRO A 85 4.61 16.67 -2.34
N ILE A 86 5.32 16.64 -3.46
CA ILE A 86 6.30 15.62 -3.85
C ILE A 86 7.70 16.21 -4.04
N ASP A 87 7.80 17.52 -3.82
CA ASP A 87 9.03 18.28 -3.78
C ASP A 87 9.24 18.87 -2.38
N ASP A 88 10.51 19.03 -2.04
CA ASP A 88 10.94 19.39 -0.72
C ASP A 88 12.38 19.93 -0.77
N GLY A 89 12.60 21.16 -0.30
CA GLY A 89 13.92 21.81 -0.31
C GLY A 89 15.00 21.16 0.59
N GLN A 90 14.64 20.21 1.44
CA GLN A 90 15.59 19.40 2.22
C GLN A 90 16.00 18.11 1.49
N LEU A 91 15.26 17.72 0.43
CA LEU A 91 15.67 16.60 -0.41
C LEU A 91 16.88 16.98 -1.28
N PRO A 92 17.85 16.08 -1.48
CA PRO A 92 18.99 16.33 -2.35
C PRO A 92 18.61 16.65 -3.81
N GLY A 93 19.50 17.35 -4.50
CA GLY A 93 19.39 17.54 -5.95
C GLY A 93 18.28 18.52 -6.33
N SER A 94 17.32 18.05 -7.14
CA SER A 94 16.17 18.85 -7.61
C SER A 94 15.16 19.16 -6.50
N GLY A 95 15.28 18.48 -5.35
CA GLY A 95 14.27 18.51 -4.30
C GLY A 95 13.06 17.62 -4.60
N ARG A 96 13.00 16.92 -5.74
CA ARG A 96 11.85 16.09 -6.14
C ARG A 96 12.08 14.62 -5.74
N ILE A 97 11.15 14.04 -4.97
CA ILE A 97 11.34 12.69 -4.42
C ILE A 97 11.45 11.59 -5.50
N PHE A 98 10.75 11.76 -6.63
CA PHE A 98 10.78 10.81 -7.75
C PHE A 98 12.14 10.73 -8.47
N ASP A 99 13.05 11.67 -8.22
CA ASP A 99 14.43 11.61 -8.74
C ASP A 99 15.35 10.76 -7.84
N LEU A 100 14.90 10.43 -6.62
CA LEU A 100 15.70 9.77 -5.57
C LEU A 100 15.16 8.38 -5.21
N VAL A 101 13.88 8.15 -5.44
CA VAL A 101 13.13 6.97 -5.01
C VAL A 101 12.20 6.52 -6.12
N GLU A 102 12.15 5.22 -6.33
CA GLU A 102 11.16 4.59 -7.21
C GLU A 102 9.97 4.09 -6.39
N PHE A 103 8.77 4.49 -6.80
CA PHE A 103 7.50 4.17 -6.18
C PHE A 103 6.66 3.28 -7.09
N ASP A 104 6.16 2.17 -6.56
CA ASP A 104 5.07 1.38 -7.11
C ASP A 104 3.82 1.72 -6.29
N THR A 105 2.88 2.42 -6.93
CA THR A 105 1.62 2.85 -6.32
C THR A 105 0.48 2.01 -6.87
N ARG A 106 -0.36 1.52 -5.97
CA ARG A 106 -1.50 0.67 -6.33
C ARG A 106 -2.72 1.05 -5.53
N CYS A 107 -3.87 1.00 -6.18
CA CYS A 107 -5.16 1.17 -5.54
C CYS A 107 -5.93 -0.13 -5.65
N TYR A 108 -6.51 -0.56 -4.54
CA TYR A 108 -7.28 -1.78 -4.45
C TYR A 108 -8.67 -1.52 -3.89
N ARG A 109 -9.65 -2.34 -4.29
CA ARG A 109 -10.98 -2.41 -3.67
C ARG A 109 -11.09 -3.64 -2.78
N PRO A 110 -11.66 -3.51 -1.57
CA PRO A 110 -11.86 -4.65 -0.71
C PRO A 110 -12.83 -5.64 -1.37
N VAL A 111 -12.44 -6.91 -1.34
CA VAL A 111 -13.29 -8.03 -1.74
C VAL A 111 -13.86 -8.70 -0.50
N GLN A 112 -13.03 -8.89 0.54
CA GLN A 112 -13.42 -9.61 1.74
C GLN A 112 -12.53 -9.25 2.93
N SER A 113 -13.10 -9.24 4.13
CA SER A 113 -12.37 -9.13 5.40
C SER A 113 -12.69 -10.31 6.32
N PHE A 114 -11.66 -10.80 7.01
CA PHE A 114 -11.72 -11.82 8.03
C PHE A 114 -11.07 -11.28 9.30
N GLU A 115 -11.80 -11.23 10.40
CA GLU A 115 -11.32 -10.66 11.65
C GLU A 115 -11.41 -11.65 12.81
N HIS A 116 -10.42 -11.61 13.71
CA HIS A 116 -10.45 -12.34 14.96
C HIS A 116 -11.25 -11.56 16.00
N LYS A 117 -12.46 -12.04 16.33
CA LYS A 117 -13.42 -11.35 17.22
C LYS A 117 -12.93 -11.06 18.64
N ALA A 118 -11.85 -11.69 19.09
CA ALA A 118 -11.42 -11.67 20.49
C ALA A 118 -10.27 -10.70 20.81
N PHE A 119 -9.68 -10.03 19.81
CA PHE A 119 -8.63 -9.04 20.07
C PHE A 119 -9.21 -7.63 20.00
N PRO A 120 -8.96 -6.78 21.02
CA PRO A 120 -9.22 -5.35 20.87
C PRO A 120 -8.40 -4.81 19.69
N ALA A 121 -8.85 -3.73 19.07
CA ALA A 121 -8.11 -3.05 18.01
C ALA A 121 -6.73 -2.63 18.56
N SER A 122 -5.73 -3.48 18.36
CA SER A 122 -4.33 -3.19 18.65
C SER A 122 -3.59 -3.03 17.34
N GLU A 123 -2.57 -2.19 17.32
CA GLU A 123 -1.65 -2.11 16.20
C GLU A 123 -1.01 -3.48 15.95
N ALA A 124 -1.00 -3.92 14.69
CA ALA A 124 -0.37 -5.19 14.33
C ALA A 124 1.15 -5.07 14.50
N ALA A 125 1.79 -6.02 15.17
CA ALA A 125 3.25 -6.03 15.26
C ALA A 125 3.92 -6.40 13.92
N PHE A 126 3.20 -7.14 13.07
CA PHE A 126 3.66 -7.59 11.76
C PHE A 126 2.51 -7.52 10.76
N ALA A 127 2.86 -7.21 9.52
CA ALA A 127 1.96 -7.31 8.37
C ALA A 127 2.58 -8.26 7.33
N VAL A 128 1.74 -9.10 6.72
CA VAL A 128 2.09 -9.83 5.51
C VAL A 128 1.30 -9.20 4.38
N PHE A 129 2.02 -8.61 3.43
CA PHE A 129 1.45 -8.04 2.23
C PHE A 129 1.91 -8.88 1.04
N ALA A 130 0.96 -9.46 0.31
CA ALA A 130 1.23 -10.34 -0.80
C ALA A 130 0.40 -9.91 -2.01
N GLU A 131 1.09 -9.76 -3.14
CA GLU A 131 0.48 -9.44 -4.43
C GLU A 131 0.64 -10.65 -5.33
N CYS A 132 -0.43 -11.03 -6.04
CA CYS A 132 -0.36 -12.10 -7.01
C CYS A 132 -1.32 -11.86 -8.17
N THR A 133 -0.98 -12.40 -9.33
CA THR A 133 -1.86 -12.47 -10.50
C THR A 133 -2.35 -13.90 -10.63
N PRO A 134 -3.57 -14.22 -10.16
CA PRO A 134 -4.08 -15.58 -10.25
C PRO A 134 -4.34 -15.96 -11.71
N ILE A 135 -4.05 -17.22 -12.06
CA ILE A 135 -4.39 -17.78 -13.37
C ILE A 135 -5.92 -17.92 -13.50
N ASP A 136 -6.57 -18.35 -12.43
CA ASP A 136 -8.02 -18.42 -12.28
C ASP A 136 -8.42 -17.67 -11.00
N GLY A 137 -9.14 -16.56 -11.17
CA GLY A 137 -9.56 -15.70 -10.07
C GLY A 137 -10.64 -16.32 -9.18
N ASP A 138 -11.47 -17.22 -9.70
CA ASP A 138 -12.52 -17.89 -8.94
C ASP A 138 -11.93 -19.05 -8.13
N GLU A 139 -10.99 -19.79 -8.70
CA GLU A 139 -10.19 -20.77 -7.95
C GLU A 139 -9.42 -20.09 -6.82
N TYR A 140 -8.73 -18.98 -7.11
CA TYR A 140 -7.98 -18.24 -6.10
C TYR A 140 -8.89 -17.74 -4.96
N ARG A 141 -10.06 -17.19 -5.29
CA ARG A 141 -11.03 -16.74 -4.30
C ARG A 141 -11.52 -17.88 -3.40
N ARG A 142 -11.88 -19.04 -3.99
CA ARG A 142 -12.27 -20.23 -3.22
C ARG A 142 -11.16 -20.69 -2.29
N TRP A 143 -9.92 -20.78 -2.79
CA TRP A 143 -8.78 -21.17 -1.98
C TRP A 143 -8.54 -20.20 -0.82
N CYS A 144 -8.64 -18.89 -1.06
CA CYS A 144 -8.57 -17.87 -0.02
C CYS A 144 -9.61 -18.11 1.08
N GLU A 145 -10.87 -18.28 0.67
CA GLU A 145 -12.02 -18.42 1.58
C GLU A 145 -12.02 -19.73 2.38
N GLU A 146 -11.84 -20.85 1.68
CA GLU A 146 -12.09 -22.19 2.23
C GLU A 146 -10.86 -22.77 2.94
N GLU A 147 -9.67 -22.40 2.49
CA GLU A 147 -8.42 -23.02 2.96
C GLU A 147 -7.51 -22.02 3.65
N HIS A 148 -7.09 -20.97 2.94
CA HIS A 148 -6.00 -20.10 3.39
C HIS A 148 -6.35 -19.32 4.65
N PHE A 149 -7.46 -18.57 4.63
CA PHE A 149 -7.86 -17.77 5.78
C PHE A 149 -8.31 -18.63 6.95
N ALA A 150 -8.93 -19.79 6.69
CA ALA A 150 -9.28 -20.76 7.72
C ALA A 150 -8.03 -21.38 8.40
N ALA A 151 -6.93 -21.55 7.66
CA ALA A 151 -5.66 -22.00 8.22
C ALA A 151 -5.00 -20.89 9.06
N ILE A 152 -4.90 -19.67 8.53
CA ILE A 152 -4.26 -18.54 9.24
C ILE A 152 -5.05 -18.14 10.48
N SER A 153 -6.39 -18.19 10.43
CA SER A 153 -7.23 -17.80 11.57
C SER A 153 -7.08 -18.69 12.81
N LYS A 154 -6.39 -19.83 12.68
CA LYS A 154 -6.07 -20.72 13.81
C LYS A 154 -4.84 -20.27 14.60
N MET A 155 -4.06 -19.32 14.07
CA MET A 155 -2.91 -18.76 14.78
C MET A 155 -3.42 -17.86 15.91
N SER A 156 -2.95 -18.10 17.14
CA SER A 156 -3.41 -17.36 18.32
C SER A 156 -3.08 -15.87 18.30
N THR A 157 -2.13 -15.44 17.47
CA THR A 157 -1.72 -14.04 17.30
C THR A 157 -2.29 -13.39 16.04
N TRP A 158 -3.12 -14.11 15.26
CA TRP A 158 -3.72 -13.55 14.06
C TRP A 158 -4.81 -12.55 14.43
N LEU A 159 -4.74 -11.36 13.82
CA LEU A 159 -5.68 -10.26 14.06
C LEU A 159 -6.73 -10.21 12.96
N ARG A 160 -6.30 -10.10 11.71
CA ARG A 160 -7.17 -10.04 10.54
C ARG A 160 -6.44 -10.43 9.26
N SER A 161 -7.22 -10.75 8.24
CA SER A 161 -6.78 -10.90 6.86
C SER A 161 -7.79 -10.23 5.94
N GLU A 162 -7.29 -9.51 4.94
CA GLU A 162 -8.10 -8.75 4.00
C GLU A 162 -7.68 -9.14 2.58
N HIS A 163 -8.66 -9.38 1.73
CA HIS A 163 -8.47 -9.69 0.32
C HIS A 163 -8.98 -8.52 -0.52
N TYR A 164 -8.18 -8.08 -1.49
CA TYR A 164 -8.52 -6.97 -2.35
C TYR A 164 -8.35 -7.30 -3.83
N SER A 165 -9.04 -6.54 -4.67
CA SER A 165 -8.91 -6.57 -6.14
C SER A 165 -8.24 -5.28 -6.61
N LEU A 166 -7.34 -5.39 -7.59
CA LEU A 166 -6.63 -4.23 -8.14
C LEU A 166 -7.59 -3.32 -8.93
N VAL A 167 -7.53 -2.02 -8.67
CA VAL A 167 -8.20 -0.98 -9.46
C VAL A 167 -7.24 -0.41 -10.51
N PHE A 168 -6.04 -0.01 -10.09
CA PHE A 168 -4.98 0.45 -10.97
C PHE A 168 -3.61 0.29 -10.30
N ALA A 169 -2.55 0.30 -11.12
CA ALA A 169 -1.16 0.31 -10.66
C ALA A 169 -0.31 1.24 -11.53
N THR A 170 0.61 1.98 -10.91
CA THR A 170 1.57 2.85 -11.60
C THR A 170 2.96 2.72 -10.98
N VAL A 171 3.99 2.94 -11.80
CA VAL A 171 5.38 3.11 -11.32
C VAL A 171 5.81 4.54 -11.61
N ASN A 172 6.21 5.28 -10.56
CA ASN A 172 6.53 6.71 -10.65
C ASN A 172 5.46 7.53 -11.40
N MET A 173 4.18 7.26 -11.08
CA MET A 173 3.00 7.90 -11.70
C MET A 173 2.80 7.58 -13.19
N ARG A 174 3.45 6.54 -13.71
CA ARG A 174 3.25 6.04 -15.09
C ARG A 174 2.52 4.71 -15.05
N SER A 175 1.48 4.54 -15.87
CA SER A 175 0.72 3.28 -15.93
C SER A 175 1.64 2.10 -16.23
N ILE A 176 1.44 0.98 -15.55
CA ILE A 176 2.15 -0.27 -15.86
C ILE A 176 1.75 -0.79 -17.26
N GLU A 177 0.54 -0.47 -17.73
CA GLU A 177 0.08 -0.85 -19.07
C GLU A 177 0.80 -0.08 -20.20
N ASP A 178 1.29 1.13 -19.92
CA ASP A 178 2.06 1.95 -20.87
C ASP A 178 3.50 1.44 -21.04
N GLN A 179 3.95 0.55 -20.16
CA GLN A 179 5.21 -0.15 -20.28
C GLN A 179 4.95 -1.48 -20.97
N GLY A 180 4.97 -1.48 -22.30
CA GLY A 180 4.82 -2.70 -23.13
C GLY A 180 5.64 -3.88 -22.58
N PRO A 181 5.34 -5.13 -22.98
CA PRO A 181 5.28 -6.38 -22.19
C PRO A 181 6.54 -6.87 -21.42
N GLY A 182 7.39 -5.99 -20.92
CA GLY A 182 8.71 -6.27 -20.36
C GLY A 182 8.84 -6.13 -18.85
N VAL A 183 7.78 -5.74 -18.13
CA VAL A 183 7.82 -5.64 -16.65
C VAL A 183 6.78 -6.56 -16.04
N ALA A 184 6.88 -7.85 -16.37
CA ALA A 184 6.37 -8.88 -15.46
C ALA A 184 7.31 -8.93 -14.27
N SER A 185 6.75 -8.71 -13.08
CA SER A 185 7.39 -8.88 -11.78
C SER A 185 8.31 -10.10 -11.78
N ARG A 186 9.58 -9.89 -11.41
CA ARG A 186 10.48 -10.95 -10.95
C ARG A 186 10.56 -10.90 -9.44
#